data_AF-A0A6C0DI29-F1
#
_entry.id   AF-A0A6C0DI29-F1
#
_cell.length_a   1.000
_cell.length_b   1.000
_cell.length_c   1.000
_cell.angle_alpha   90.00
_cell.angle_beta   90.00
_cell.angle_gamma   90.00
#
_symmetry.space_group_name_H-M   'P 1'
#
loop_
_entity.id
_entity.type
_entity.pdbx_description
1 polymer ?
#
loop_
_entity_poly.entity_id
_entity_poly.type
_entity_poly.pdbx_seq_one_letter_code
_entity_poly.pdbx_strand_id
1 'polypeptide(L)'
;MKLYFHVKHRNPMSFRDYKADEENLKDRFPGITLRVEPIEPADHYYTDGDSEKSICKIIFTGGNTVYVPQLIYNVNPQHKKIIEDWIHYVKSKG
;
A
#
# COMPACT_ATOMS: atom_id res chain seq x y z
N MET A 1 19.59 -26.43 23.97
CA MET A 1 18.16 -26.05 23.97
C MET A 1 17.99 -24.86 23.04
N LYS A 2 17.52 -25.07 21.79
CA LYS A 2 17.35 -23.98 20.80
C LYS A 2 15.93 -23.45 20.89
N LEU A 3 15.77 -22.20 21.34
CA LEU A 3 14.50 -21.48 21.31
C LEU A 3 14.18 -21.11 19.87
N TYR A 4 13.22 -21.81 19.27
CA TYR A 4 12.61 -21.39 18.02
C TYR A 4 11.65 -20.24 18.32
N PHE A 5 12.13 -19.00 18.15
CA PHE A 5 11.24 -17.87 18.00
C PHE A 5 10.45 -18.09 16.70
N HIS A 6 9.25 -18.67 16.81
CA HIS A 6 8.23 -18.53 15.77
C HIS A 6 7.87 -17.04 15.75
N VAL A 7 8.62 -16.27 14.96
CA VAL A 7 8.14 -15.00 14.45
C VAL A 7 6.86 -15.38 13.72
N LYS A 8 5.70 -15.11 14.35
CA LYS A 8 4.43 -15.14 13.64
C LYS A 8 4.61 -14.15 12.50
N HIS A 9 4.93 -14.64 11.30
CA HIS A 9 4.72 -13.89 10.09
C HIS A 9 3.26 -13.48 10.16
N ARG A 10 3.01 -12.20 10.50
CA ARG A 10 1.68 -11.62 10.30
C ARG A 10 1.34 -11.97 8.87
N ASN A 11 0.23 -12.66 8.64
CA ASN A 11 -0.24 -12.88 7.29
C ASN A 11 -0.17 -11.53 6.57
N PRO A 12 0.56 -11.43 5.43
CA PRO A 12 0.57 -10.19 4.69
C PRO A 12 -0.88 -9.84 4.38
N MET A 13 -1.28 -8.60 4.69
CA MET A 13 -2.63 -8.12 4.42
C MET A 13 -2.97 -8.37 2.96
N SER A 14 -4.20 -8.78 2.66
CA SER A 14 -4.61 -9.04 1.28
C SER A 14 -4.97 -7.73 0.57
N PHE A 15 -4.97 -7.74 -0.78
CA PHE A 15 -5.53 -6.63 -1.57
C PHE A 15 -6.95 -6.27 -1.13
N ARG A 16 -7.77 -7.28 -0.80
CA ARG A 16 -9.16 -7.09 -0.38
C ARG A 16 -9.25 -6.25 0.89
N ASP A 17 -8.33 -6.42 1.83
CA ASP A 17 -8.32 -5.65 3.08
C ASP A 17 -8.01 -4.18 2.82
N TYR A 18 -7.01 -3.91 1.97
CA TYR A 18 -6.69 -2.55 1.54
C TYR A 18 -7.84 -1.91 0.75
N LYS A 19 -8.51 -2.67 -0.12
CA LYS A 19 -9.64 -2.16 -0.91
C LYS A 19 -10.85 -1.84 -0.03
N ALA A 20 -11.10 -2.62 1.02
CA ALA A 20 -12.19 -2.38 1.96
C ALA A 20 -12.06 -1.04 2.71
N ASP A 21 -10.83 -0.55 2.87
CA ASP A 21 -10.50 0.69 3.57
C ASP A 21 -10.13 1.85 2.63
N GLU A 22 -10.49 1.77 1.34
CA GLU A 22 -10.24 2.83 0.35
C GLU A 22 -10.89 4.17 0.74
N GLU A 23 -12.12 4.16 1.27
CA GLU A 23 -12.79 5.40 1.69
C GLU A 23 -12.04 6.09 2.85
N ASN A 24 -11.50 5.32 3.79
CA ASN A 24 -10.66 5.89 4.85
C ASN A 24 -9.40 6.56 4.29
N LEU A 25 -8.85 6.04 3.19
CA LEU A 25 -7.72 6.67 2.51
C LEU A 25 -8.16 7.98 1.83
N LYS A 26 -9.30 7.99 1.14
CA LYS A 26 -9.86 9.18 0.49
C LYS A 26 -10.11 10.31 1.50
N ASP A 27 -10.65 10.00 2.66
CA ASP A 27 -10.91 10.99 3.73
C ASP A 27 -9.62 11.67 4.23
N ARG A 28 -8.48 10.98 4.15
CA ARG A 28 -7.17 11.53 4.53
C ARG A 28 -6.51 12.39 3.44
N PHE A 29 -7.07 12.38 2.23
CA PHE A 29 -6.61 13.12 1.06
C PHE A 29 -7.73 14.04 0.53
N PRO A 30 -8.12 15.09 1.28
CA PRO A 30 -9.23 15.95 0.89
C PRO A 30 -8.94 16.65 -0.44
N GLY A 31 -9.90 16.60 -1.36
CA GLY A 31 -9.80 17.25 -2.68
C GLY A 31 -8.92 16.51 -3.69
N ILE A 32 -8.40 15.34 -3.34
CA ILE A 32 -7.61 14.50 -4.24
C ILE A 32 -8.42 13.23 -4.56
N THR A 33 -8.67 13.00 -5.83
CA THR A 33 -9.28 11.74 -6.28
C THR A 33 -8.21 10.65 -6.29
N LEU A 34 -8.47 9.55 -5.59
CA LEU A 34 -7.59 8.38 -5.54
C LEU A 34 -8.39 7.07 -5.59
N ARG A 35 -7.72 5.99 -6.02
CA ARG A 35 -8.27 4.63 -6.07
C ARG A 35 -7.22 3.60 -5.66
N VAL A 36 -7.65 2.56 -4.96
CA VAL A 36 -6.84 1.37 -4.67
C VAL A 36 -7.17 0.31 -5.71
N GLU A 37 -6.15 -0.14 -6.43
CA GLU A 37 -6.25 -1.11 -7.51
C GLU A 37 -5.28 -2.28 -7.27
N PRO A 38 -5.57 -3.48 -7.82
CA PRO A 38 -4.62 -4.58 -7.76
C PRO A 38 -3.36 -4.25 -8.56
N ILE A 39 -2.25 -4.92 -8.24
CA ILE A 39 -1.07 -4.92 -9.10
C ILE A 39 -1.41 -5.68 -10.38
N GLU A 40 -1.13 -5.09 -11.53
CA GLU A 40 -1.27 -5.71 -12.84
C GLU A 40 0.10 -6.16 -13.35
N PRO A 41 0.17 -7.16 -14.25
CA PRO A 41 1.45 -7.63 -14.79
C PRO A 41 2.28 -6.52 -15.44
N ALA A 42 1.61 -5.52 -16.03
CA ALA A 42 2.27 -4.36 -16.65
C ALA A 42 3.06 -3.53 -15.63
N ASP A 43 2.61 -3.44 -14.38
CA ASP A 43 3.28 -2.65 -13.34
C ASP A 43 4.71 -3.14 -13.05
N HIS A 44 4.98 -4.43 -13.24
CA HIS A 44 6.32 -4.99 -13.01
C HIS A 44 7.40 -4.45 -13.95
N TYR A 45 6.99 -3.97 -15.13
CA TYR A 45 7.93 -3.48 -16.15
C TYR A 45 8.22 -1.98 -16.04
N TYR A 46 7.37 -1.24 -15.32
CA TYR A 46 7.43 0.22 -15.23
C TYR A 46 7.83 0.73 -13.86
N THR A 47 8.28 -0.16 -12.95
CA THR A 47 8.70 0.21 -11.59
C THR A 47 10.22 0.16 -11.42
N ASP A 48 10.84 1.24 -10.91
CA ASP A 48 12.28 1.31 -10.55
C ASP A 48 12.65 0.41 -9.33
N GLY A 49 11.77 -0.51 -8.95
CA GLY A 49 11.88 -1.37 -7.78
C GLY A 49 11.03 -2.64 -7.91
N ASP A 50 11.11 -3.48 -6.88
CA ASP A 50 10.46 -4.80 -6.82
C ASP A 50 8.97 -4.67 -6.47
N SER A 51 8.15 -4.30 -7.46
CA SER A 51 6.69 -4.25 -7.34
C SER A 51 6.06 -5.62 -7.10
N GLU A 52 6.79 -6.73 -7.27
CA GLU A 52 6.33 -8.08 -6.92
C GLU A 52 6.10 -8.24 -5.40
N LYS A 53 6.75 -7.40 -4.59
CA LYS A 53 6.52 -7.32 -3.14
C LYS A 53 5.39 -6.38 -2.74
N SER A 54 4.71 -5.78 -3.72
CA SER A 54 3.55 -4.92 -3.49
C SER A 54 2.25 -5.72 -3.61
N ILE A 55 1.31 -5.37 -2.75
CA ILE A 55 0.00 -6.01 -2.62
C ILE A 55 -1.03 -5.27 -3.48
N CYS A 56 -0.91 -3.95 -3.58
CA CYS A 56 -1.80 -3.09 -4.35
C CYS A 56 -1.11 -1.80 -4.79
N LYS A 57 -1.75 -1.07 -5.70
CA LYS A 57 -1.35 0.27 -6.13
C LYS A 57 -2.41 1.29 -5.75
N ILE A 58 -1.98 2.48 -5.34
CA ILE A 58 -2.82 3.65 -5.14
C ILE A 58 -2.62 4.57 -6.33
N ILE A 59 -3.68 4.81 -7.09
CA ILE A 59 -3.67 5.69 -8.26
C ILE A 59 -4.25 7.03 -7.87
N PHE A 60 -3.47 8.10 -8.05
CA PHE A 60 -3.89 9.48 -7.86
C PHE A 60 -4.30 10.10 -9.20
N THR A 61 -5.40 10.85 -9.23
CA THR A 61 -5.78 11.65 -10.39
C THR A 61 -4.70 12.73 -10.62
N GLY A 62 -4.02 12.65 -11.76
CA GLY A 62 -2.78 13.40 -12.04
C GLY A 62 -1.61 12.51 -12.48
N GLY A 63 -1.79 11.18 -12.51
CA GLY A 63 -0.85 10.23 -13.11
C GLY A 63 0.20 9.65 -12.17
N ASN A 64 0.11 9.96 -10.87
CA ASN A 64 1.00 9.40 -9.85
C ASN A 64 0.44 8.09 -9.32
N THR A 65 1.30 7.08 -9.20
CA THR A 65 0.95 5.75 -8.66
C THR A 65 1.89 5.41 -7.52
N VAL A 66 1.35 4.85 -6.43
CA VAL A 66 2.12 4.43 -5.25
C VAL A 66 1.89 2.95 -4.99
N TYR A 67 2.98 2.19 -4.90
CA TYR A 67 2.93 0.74 -4.71
C TYR A 67 3.01 0.38 -3.23
N VAL A 68 2.00 -0.29 -2.69
CA VAL A 68 1.87 -0.58 -1.24
C VAL A 68 2.27 -2.03 -0.98
N PRO A 69 3.07 -2.35 0.05
CA PRO A 69 3.57 -1.46 1.10
C PRO A 69 4.97 -0.89 0.82
N GLN A 70 5.55 -1.14 -0.36
CA GLN A 70 6.92 -0.75 -0.68
C GLN A 70 7.12 0.77 -0.77
N LEU A 71 6.04 1.51 -1.04
CA LEU A 71 5.99 2.96 -1.27
C LEU A 71 6.99 3.41 -2.35
N ILE A 72 7.08 2.63 -3.43
CA ILE A 72 7.91 2.91 -4.60
C ILE A 72 7.35 4.15 -5.31
N TYR A 73 8.26 4.95 -5.89
CA TYR A 73 8.07 6.26 -6.56
C TYR A 73 8.18 7.50 -5.67
N ASN A 74 8.36 8.64 -6.35
CA ASN A 74 8.63 9.97 -5.79
C ASN A 74 7.38 10.53 -5.07
N VAL A 75 6.97 9.86 -4.01
CA VAL A 75 5.84 10.26 -3.18
C VAL A 75 6.28 11.45 -2.34
N ASN A 76 5.52 12.54 -2.40
CA ASN A 76 5.70 13.67 -1.48
C ASN A 76 5.79 13.14 -0.03
N PRO A 77 6.79 13.53 0.76
CA PRO A 77 6.97 13.03 2.13
C PRO A 77 5.70 13.12 3.00
N GLN A 78 4.86 14.14 2.80
CA GLN A 78 3.57 14.27 3.50
C GLN A 78 2.57 13.19 3.08
N HIS A 79 2.43 12.94 1.77
CA HIS A 79 1.58 11.87 1.25
C HIS A 79 2.08 10.51 1.69
N LYS A 80 3.41 10.31 1.73
CA LYS A 80 4.03 9.07 2.19
C LYS A 80 3.60 8.75 3.63
N LYS A 81 3.71 9.72 4.54
CA LYS A 81 3.29 9.55 5.93
C LYS A 81 1.80 9.20 6.06
N ILE A 82 0.93 9.87 5.30
CA ILE A 82 -0.52 9.58 5.31
C ILE A 82 -0.79 8.14 4.86
N ILE A 83 -0.11 7.67 3.81
CA ILE A 83 -0.24 6.30 3.30
C ILE A 83 0.33 5.30 4.30
N GLU A 84 1.46 5.59 4.96
CA GLU A 84 2.02 4.75 6.04
C GLU A 84 1.04 4.61 7.20
N ASP A 85 0.47 5.72 7.69
CA ASP A 85 -0.52 5.73 8.78
C ASP A 85 -1.80 4.96 8.38
N TRP A 86 -2.21 5.05 7.11
CA TRP A 86 -3.32 4.26 6.59
C TRP A 86 -2.98 2.77 6.50
N ILE A 87 -1.79 2.40 6.03
CA ILE A 87 -1.31 1.00 6.03
C ILE A 87 -1.30 0.43 7.46
N HIS A 88 -0.85 1.22 8.44
CA HIS A 88 -0.86 0.83 9.85
C HIS A 88 -2.29 0.64 10.37
N TYR A 89 -3.21 1.54 10.01
CA TYR A 89 -4.63 1.41 10.34
C TYR A 89 -5.24 0.12 9.78
N VAL A 90 -5.06 -0.16 8.49
CA VAL A 90 -5.56 -1.39 7.85
C VAL A 90 -5.00 -2.64 8.55
N LYS A 91 -3.67 -2.67 8.79
CA LYS A 91 -2.99 -3.74 9.52
C LYS A 91 -3.42 -3.91 10.99
N SER A 92 -4.15 -2.96 11.56
CA SER A 92 -4.64 -3.06 12.94
C SER A 92 -6.03 -3.70 13.05
N LYS A 93 -6.75 -3.81 11.92
CA LYS A 93 -8.09 -4.42 11.83
C LYS A 93 -8.09 -5.92 11.56
N GLY A 94 -7.00 -6.46 11.00
CA GLY A 94 -6.78 -7.89 10.74
C GLY A 94 -5.64 -8.45 11.58
#